data_AF-A0A0R1RGI0-F1
#
_entry.id   AF-A0A0R1RGI0-F1
#
_cell.length_a   1.000
_cell.length_b   1.000
_cell.length_c   1.000
_cell.angle_alpha   90.00
_cell.angle_beta   90.00
_cell.angle_gamma   90.00
#
_symmetry.space_group_name_H-M   'P 1'
#
loop_
_entity.id
_entity.type
_entity.pdbx_description
1 polymer ?
#
loop_
_entity_poly.entity_id
_entity_poly.type
_entity_poly.pdbx_seq_one_letter_code
_entity_poly.pdbx_strand_id
1 'polypeptide(L)'
;MELKSIDSLIDEDLKEPAKKRLFEEAQKRNNAAVEIYDLRNQMRLSRRQLAKKSGVSKKVIIQIEQGQMIPSDESMEIMEQVLRSLGKNSNSPLAYQK
;
A
#
# COMPACT_ATOMS: atom_id res chain seq x y z
N MET A 1 -22.94 -0.08 29.36
CA MET A 1 -21.80 0.35 28.54
C MET A 1 -22.30 0.42 27.12
N GLU A 2 -22.41 1.62 26.54
CA GLU A 2 -22.76 1.74 25.11
C GLU A 2 -21.57 1.30 24.26
N LEU A 3 -21.82 0.40 23.32
CA LEU A 3 -20.82 -0.03 22.35
C LEU A 3 -20.77 0.98 21.21
N LYS A 4 -19.62 1.65 21.04
CA LYS A 4 -19.36 2.50 19.88
C LYS A 4 -19.10 1.64 18.63
N SER A 5 -19.51 2.12 17.46
CA SER A 5 -19.08 1.53 16.20
C SER A 5 -17.57 1.73 16.01
N ILE A 6 -16.94 0.86 15.20
CA ILE A 6 -15.53 1.01 14.83
C ILE A 6 -15.31 2.38 14.17
N ASP A 7 -16.21 2.79 13.28
CA ASP A 7 -16.14 4.09 12.60
C ASP A 7 -16.13 5.26 13.60
N SER A 8 -17.00 5.19 14.62
CA SER A 8 -17.05 6.22 15.67
C SER A 8 -15.77 6.28 16.51
N LEU A 9 -15.09 5.15 16.73
CA LEU A 9 -13.82 5.11 17.45
C LEU A 9 -12.69 5.71 16.61
N ILE A 10 -12.68 5.40 15.30
CA ILE A 10 -11.71 5.96 14.35
C ILE A 10 -11.89 7.48 14.25
N ASP A 11 -13.12 7.97 14.07
CA ASP A 11 -13.41 9.41 13.97
C ASP A 11 -12.97 10.20 15.21
N GLU A 12 -13.07 9.59 16.39
CA GLU A 12 -12.60 10.19 17.64
C GLU A 12 -11.07 10.30 17.67
N ASP A 13 -10.37 9.23 17.30
CA ASP A 13 -8.90 9.20 17.23
C ASP A 13 -8.33 10.14 16.16
N LEU A 14 -9.01 10.29 15.03
CA LEU A 14 -8.59 11.16 13.93
C LEU A 14 -8.66 12.67 14.26
N LYS A 15 -9.26 13.05 15.39
CA LYS A 15 -9.22 14.45 15.89
C LYS A 15 -7.83 14.86 16.34
N GLU A 16 -7.00 13.91 16.77
CA GLU A 16 -5.61 14.18 17.14
C GLU A 16 -4.73 14.29 15.88
N PRO A 17 -4.06 15.43 15.62
CA PRO A 17 -3.31 15.63 14.38
C PRO A 17 -2.21 14.60 14.13
N ALA A 18 -1.56 14.09 15.19
CA ALA A 18 -0.52 13.08 15.08
C ALA A 18 -1.10 11.72 14.63
N LYS A 19 -2.22 11.28 15.25
CA LYS A 19 -2.93 10.06 14.86
C LYS A 19 -3.45 10.15 13.43
N LYS A 20 -4.01 11.30 13.06
CA LYS A 20 -4.47 11.57 11.69
C LYS A 20 -3.36 11.39 10.66
N ARG A 21 -2.19 11.98 10.88
CA ARG A 21 -1.03 11.82 9.97
C ARG A 21 -0.60 10.37 9.82
N LEU A 22 -0.44 9.66 10.95
CA LEU A 22 -0.06 8.24 10.92
C LEU A 22 -1.09 7.38 10.20
N PHE A 23 -2.39 7.68 10.39
CA PHE A 23 -3.47 7.01 9.69
C PHE A 23 -3.42 7.28 8.18
N GLU A 24 -3.23 8.52 7.77
CA GLU A 24 -3.10 8.92 6.36
C GLU A 24 -1.90 8.24 5.68
N GLU A 25 -0.74 8.17 6.35
CA GLU A 25 0.44 7.46 5.86
C GLU A 25 0.20 5.95 5.73
N ALA A 26 -0.42 5.34 6.73
CA ALA A 26 -0.77 3.92 6.70
C ALA A 26 -1.80 3.61 5.60
N GLN A 27 -2.82 4.44 5.44
CA GLN A 27 -3.81 4.39 4.36
C GLN A 27 -3.13 4.44 3.00
N LYS A 28 -2.27 5.44 2.79
CA LYS A 28 -1.52 5.65 1.56
C LYS A 28 -0.73 4.40 1.17
N ARG A 29 0.00 3.81 2.13
CA ARG A 29 0.73 2.56 1.93
C ARG A 29 -0.17 1.36 1.63
N ASN A 30 -1.26 1.18 2.39
CA ASN A 30 -2.17 0.05 2.21
C ASN A 30 -2.83 0.10 0.82
N ASN A 31 -3.22 1.29 0.38
CA ASN A 31 -3.77 1.51 -0.95
C ASN A 31 -2.79 1.12 -2.05
N ALA A 32 -1.50 1.45 -1.89
CA ALA A 32 -0.45 1.03 -2.82
C ALA A 32 -0.28 -0.48 -2.89
N ALA A 33 -0.30 -1.16 -1.74
CA ALA A 33 -0.20 -2.62 -1.68
C ALA A 33 -1.37 -3.30 -2.40
N VAL A 34 -2.59 -2.80 -2.21
CA VAL A 34 -3.78 -3.28 -2.93
C VAL A 34 -3.65 -3.01 -4.43
N GLU A 35 -3.23 -1.81 -4.82
CA GLU A 35 -3.04 -1.46 -6.24
C GLU A 35 -2.01 -2.39 -6.92
N ILE A 36 -0.89 -2.68 -6.26
CA ILE A 36 0.13 -3.62 -6.75
C ILE A 36 -0.46 -5.03 -6.94
N TYR A 37 -1.22 -5.52 -5.97
CA TYR A 37 -1.87 -6.83 -6.05
C TYR A 37 -2.85 -6.90 -7.23
N ASP A 38 -3.72 -5.90 -7.35
CA ASP A 38 -4.75 -5.85 -8.38
C ASP A 38 -4.14 -5.76 -9.78
N LEU A 39 -3.21 -4.84 -10.01
CA LEU A 39 -2.51 -4.69 -11.28
C LEU A 39 -1.76 -5.97 -11.67
N ARG A 40 -1.05 -6.60 -10.72
CA ARG A 40 -0.35 -7.86 -10.98
C ARG A 40 -1.32 -8.94 -11.47
N ASN A 41 -2.48 -9.05 -10.83
CA ASN A 41 -3.50 -10.04 -11.20
C ASN A 41 -4.15 -9.71 -12.54
N GLN A 42 -4.50 -8.44 -12.80
CA GLN A 42 -5.03 -7.98 -14.08
C GLN A 42 -4.08 -8.29 -15.24
N MET A 43 -2.78 -8.13 -15.02
CA MET A 43 -1.73 -8.47 -15.99
C MET A 43 -1.36 -9.97 -16.02
N ARG A 44 -2.02 -10.81 -15.21
CA ARG A 44 -1.76 -12.25 -15.07
C ARG A 44 -0.29 -12.59 -14.76
N LEU A 45 0.38 -11.74 -14.00
CA LEU A 45 1.76 -11.95 -13.60
C LEU A 45 1.83 -12.80 -12.32
N SER A 46 2.69 -13.81 -12.30
CA SER A 46 3.11 -14.42 -11.03
C SER A 46 3.95 -13.43 -10.22
N ARG A 47 4.00 -13.61 -8.89
CA ARG A 47 4.89 -12.82 -8.02
C ARG A 47 6.36 -12.90 -8.43
N ARG A 48 6.81 -14.03 -8.99
CA ARG A 48 8.17 -14.21 -9.52
C ARG A 48 8.40 -13.36 -10.77
N GLN A 49 7.40 -13.29 -11.67
CA GLN A 49 7.48 -12.44 -12.86
C GLN A 49 7.48 -10.96 -12.48
N LEU A 50 6.64 -10.55 -11.53
CA LEU A 50 6.64 -9.17 -11.04
C LEU A 50 8.00 -8.82 -10.40
N ALA A 51 8.52 -9.67 -9.51
CA ALA A 51 9.85 -9.50 -8.92
C ALA A 51 10.95 -9.31 -9.99
N LYS A 52 10.96 -10.16 -11.02
CA LYS A 52 11.90 -10.03 -12.15
C LYS A 52 11.71 -8.70 -12.91
N LYS A 53 10.46 -8.27 -13.10
CA LYS A 53 10.11 -7.05 -13.84
C LYS A 53 10.47 -5.79 -13.08
N SER A 54 10.25 -5.76 -11.76
CA SER A 54 10.53 -4.62 -10.92
C SER A 54 11.98 -4.56 -10.43
N GLY A 55 12.72 -5.68 -10.47
CA GLY A 55 14.08 -5.76 -9.93
C GLY A 55 14.14 -5.95 -8.42
N VAL A 56 13.02 -6.25 -7.76
CA VAL A 56 12.95 -6.54 -6.31
C VAL A 56 12.82 -8.04 -6.05
N SER A 57 13.10 -8.48 -4.83
CA SER A 57 12.98 -9.90 -4.50
C SER A 57 11.51 -10.38 -4.47
N LYS A 58 11.28 -11.66 -4.76
CA LYS A 58 9.94 -12.28 -4.61
C LYS A 58 9.40 -12.15 -3.17
N LYS A 59 10.29 -12.20 -2.17
CA LYS A 59 9.93 -12.04 -0.75
C LYS A 59 9.35 -10.65 -0.48
N VAL A 60 9.98 -9.61 -1.04
CA VAL A 60 9.49 -8.22 -0.94
C VAL A 60 8.11 -8.07 -1.57
N ILE A 61 7.87 -8.65 -2.76
CA ILE A 61 6.53 -8.64 -3.38
C ILE A 61 5.48 -9.28 -2.48
N ILE A 62 5.79 -10.40 -1.82
CA ILE A 62 4.88 -11.05 -0.86
C ILE A 62 4.61 -10.14 0.33
N GLN A 63 5.64 -9.53 0.91
CA GLN A 63 5.50 -8.63 2.06
C GLN A 63 4.65 -7.40 1.72
N ILE A 64 4.82 -6.83 0.53
CA ILE A 64 3.99 -5.73 0.04
C ILE A 64 2.52 -6.18 -0.02
N GLU A 65 2.22 -7.25 -0.78
CA GLU A 65 0.83 -7.70 -0.98
C GLU A 65 0.13 -8.17 0.30
N GLN A 66 0.89 -8.54 1.33
CA GLN A 66 0.36 -8.96 2.63
C GLN A 66 0.33 -7.84 3.67
N GLY A 67 0.76 -6.62 3.32
CA GLY A 67 0.83 -5.49 4.26
C GLY A 67 1.89 -5.65 5.36
N GLN A 68 2.90 -6.50 5.14
CA GLN A 68 3.95 -6.84 6.12
C GLN A 68 5.24 -6.02 5.96
N MET A 69 5.26 -5.06 5.04
CA MET A 69 6.39 -4.14 4.92
C MET A 69 6.48 -3.22 6.14
N ILE A 70 7.70 -3.01 6.64
CA ILE A 70 7.96 -2.06 7.72
C ILE A 70 7.75 -0.64 7.17
N PRO A 71 7.09 0.28 7.88
CA PRO A 71 7.02 1.68 7.44
C PRO A 71 8.42 2.31 7.44
N SER A 72 8.90 2.73 6.27
CA SER A 72 10.13 3.50 6.08
C SER A 72 10.11 4.18 4.71
N ASP A 73 10.92 5.23 4.53
CA ASP A 73 11.10 5.89 3.23
C ASP A 73 11.56 4.90 2.15
N GLU A 74 12.52 4.03 2.49
CA GLU A 74 12.98 2.95 1.61
C GLU A 74 11.83 2.02 1.17
N SER A 75 10.91 1.70 2.08
CA SER A 75 9.75 0.87 1.75
C SER A 75 8.80 1.58 0.77
N MET A 76 8.65 2.90 0.89
CA MET A 76 7.88 3.70 -0.05
C MET A 76 8.52 3.70 -1.44
N GLU A 77 9.83 3.91 -1.53
CA GLU A 77 10.59 3.87 -2.78
C GLU A 77 10.47 2.52 -3.49
N ILE A 78 10.57 1.41 -2.73
CA ILE A 78 10.38 0.06 -3.26
C ILE A 78 8.96 -0.12 -3.85
N MET A 79 7.92 0.35 -3.15
CA MET A 79 6.54 0.24 -3.65
C MET A 79 6.33 1.09 -4.92
N GLU A 80 6.90 2.30 -4.98
CA GLU A 80 6.89 3.13 -6.17
C GLU A 80 7.60 2.47 -7.35
N GLN A 81 8.77 1.86 -7.12
CA GLN A 81 9.51 1.09 -8.12
C GLN A 81 8.67 -0.05 -8.69
N VAL A 82 7.98 -0.80 -7.82
CA VAL A 82 7.08 -1.90 -8.23
C VAL A 82 5.91 -1.36 -9.07
N LEU A 83 5.26 -0.27 -8.63
CA LEU A 83 4.16 0.36 -9.39
C LEU A 83 4.61 0.85 -10.77
N ARG A 84 5.79 1.49 -10.88
CA ARG A 84 6.37 1.91 -12.16
C ARG A 84 6.57 0.72 -13.10
N SER A 85 7.05 -0.42 -12.58
CA SER A 85 7.20 -1.64 -13.38
C SER A 85 5.87 -2.19 -13.92
N LEU A 86 4.75 -1.87 -13.27
CA LEU A 86 3.40 -2.23 -13.70
C LEU A 86 2.81 -1.22 -14.71
N GLY A 87 3.56 -0.21 -15.13
CA GLY A 87 3.15 0.77 -16.14
C GLY A 87 2.47 2.02 -15.56
N LYS A 88 2.53 2.24 -14.24
CA LYS A 88 2.05 3.48 -13.63
C LYS A 88 3.11 4.57 -13.81
N ASN A 89 2.86 5.51 -14.72
CA ASN A 89 3.64 6.73 -14.87
C ASN A 89 3.35 7.64 -13.67
N SER A 90 4.32 7.80 -12.76
CA SER A 90 4.64 8.89 -11.80
C SER A 90 3.58 9.90 -11.29
N ASN A 91 2.29 9.65 -11.48
CA ASN A 91 1.13 10.38 -10.96
C ASN A 91 0.17 9.42 -10.27
N SER A 92 0.61 8.21 -9.85
CA SER A 92 -0.15 7.46 -8.84
C SER A 92 0.22 8.07 -7.48
N PRO A 93 -0.65 8.84 -6.80
CA PRO A 93 -0.32 9.41 -5.51
C PRO A 93 -0.34 8.35 -4.38
N LEU A 94 -0.19 7.06 -4.71
CA LEU A 94 -0.62 5.88 -3.95
C LEU A 94 -2.15 5.82 -3.80
N ALA A 95 -2.85 5.94 -4.94
CA ALA A 95 -4.31 6.01 -4.99
C ALA A 95 -4.98 4.62 -4.97
N TYR A 96 -5.83 4.40 -3.97
CA TYR A 96 -7.09 3.69 -4.18
C TYR A 96 -8.13 4.75 -4.51
N GLN A 97 -8.64 4.74 -5.74
CA GLN A 97 -9.92 5.38 -6.05
C GLN A 97 -10.91 4.28 -6.40
N LYS A 98 -11.88 4.09 -5.50
CA LYS A 98 -13.20 3.57 -5.80
C LYS A 98 -14.22 4.41 -5.05
#